data_AF-A0A6I3UZH8-F1
#
_entry.id   AF-A0A6I3UZH8-F1
#
_cell.length_a   1.000
_cell.length_b   1.000
_cell.length_c   1.000
_cell.angle_alpha   90.00
_cell.angle_beta   90.00
_cell.angle_gamma   90.00
#
_symmetry.space_group_name_H-M   'P 1'
#
loop_
_entity.id
_entity.type
_entity.pdbx_description
1 polymer ?
#
loop_
_entity_poly.entity_id
_entity_poly.type
_entity_poly.pdbx_seq_one_letter_code
_entity_poly.pdbx_strand_id
1 'polypeptide(L)'
;KDLKTAQYVQNLFSNHYFRLYTNTDVIGVETAGALKNIIAVGAGALHGLGFGDNAKAAIIARGLAEITRLGVALGANPLTYSGLSGVGDLIVTGTSVHSRNWRAGDALGRGESLADIEAN
;
A
#
# COMPACT_ATOMS: atom_id res chain seq x y z
N LYS A 1 2.35 7.45 -21.51
CA LYS A 1 1.59 8.42 -20.68
C LYS A 1 0.66 9.22 -21.60
N ASP A 2 -0.52 8.69 -21.94
CA ASP A 2 -1.51 9.43 -22.75
C ASP A 2 -2.63 9.97 -21.85
N LEU A 3 -2.68 11.30 -21.72
CA LEU A 3 -3.70 11.99 -20.92
C LEU A 3 -5.11 11.76 -21.47
N LYS A 4 -5.28 11.65 -22.80
CA LYS A 4 -6.60 11.43 -23.40
C LYS A 4 -7.17 10.08 -22.98
N THR A 5 -6.34 9.03 -23.04
CA THR A 5 -6.72 7.70 -22.53
C THR A 5 -7.05 7.74 -21.05
N ALA A 6 -6.24 8.41 -20.21
CA ALA A 6 -6.52 8.52 -18.77
C ALA A 6 -7.86 9.23 -18.48
N GLN A 7 -8.16 10.29 -19.22
CA GLN A 7 -9.42 11.04 -19.10
C GLN A 7 -10.62 10.23 -19.57
N TYR A 8 -10.46 9.49 -20.68
CA TYR A 8 -11.49 8.59 -21.20
C TYR A 8 -11.86 7.52 -20.15
N VAL A 9 -10.85 6.86 -19.57
CA VAL A 9 -11.06 5.87 -18.49
C VAL A 9 -11.67 6.52 -17.26
N GLN A 10 -11.19 7.70 -16.84
CA GLN A 10 -11.76 8.43 -15.71
C GLN A 10 -13.27 8.69 -15.90
N ASN A 11 -13.66 9.19 -17.06
CA ASN A 11 -15.06 9.51 -17.37
C ASN A 11 -15.93 8.25 -17.46
N LEU A 12 -15.40 7.16 -18.00
CA LEU A 12 -16.13 5.91 -18.18
C LEU A 12 -16.49 5.24 -16.84
N PHE A 13 -15.59 5.30 -15.85
CA PHE A 13 -15.75 4.58 -14.58
C PHE A 13 -16.18 5.47 -13.41
N SER A 14 -16.07 6.80 -13.51
CA SER A 14 -16.52 7.69 -12.42
C SER A 14 -18.04 7.77 -12.36
N ASN A 15 -18.60 7.70 -11.15
CA ASN A 15 -20.04 7.79 -10.88
C ASN A 15 -20.28 8.52 -9.54
N HIS A 16 -21.51 8.44 -9.00
CA HIS A 16 -21.91 9.17 -7.79
C HIS A 16 -21.25 8.69 -6.48
N TYR A 17 -20.70 7.47 -6.43
CA TYR A 17 -20.02 6.92 -5.24
C TYR A 17 -18.56 6.53 -5.50
N PHE A 18 -18.14 6.44 -6.77
CA PHE A 18 -16.78 6.06 -7.15
C PHE A 18 -16.17 7.14 -8.03
N ARG A 19 -15.15 7.84 -7.51
CA ARG A 19 -14.49 8.94 -8.21
C ARG A 19 -13.05 8.58 -8.53
N LEU A 20 -12.70 8.59 -9.81
CA LEU A 20 -11.33 8.39 -10.26
C LEU A 20 -10.58 9.71 -10.39
N TYR A 21 -9.28 9.66 -10.13
CA TYR A 21 -8.33 10.75 -10.32
C TYR A 21 -7.26 10.30 -11.28
N THR A 22 -6.93 11.13 -12.27
CA THR A 22 -5.83 10.85 -13.18
C THR A 22 -4.50 11.24 -12.54
N ASN A 23 -3.44 10.49 -12.84
CA ASN A 23 -2.08 10.80 -12.41
C ASN A 23 -1.11 10.56 -13.58
N THR A 24 -0.20 11.51 -13.81
CA THR A 24 0.83 11.41 -14.85
C THR A 24 2.10 10.70 -14.36
N ASP A 25 2.25 10.55 -13.06
CA ASP A 25 3.35 9.84 -12.42
C ASP A 25 3.05 8.34 -12.27
N VAL A 26 3.11 7.64 -13.42
CA VAL A 26 2.89 6.19 -13.48
C VAL A 26 3.86 5.42 -12.58
N ILE A 27 5.14 5.82 -12.57
CA ILE A 27 6.17 5.17 -11.75
C ILE A 27 5.79 5.27 -10.28
N GLY A 28 5.42 6.47 -9.81
CA GLY A 28 5.03 6.67 -8.40
C GLY A 28 3.77 5.89 -7.99
N VAL A 29 2.80 5.76 -8.91
CA VAL A 29 1.59 4.98 -8.64
C VAL A 29 1.91 3.48 -8.56
N GLU A 30 2.71 2.96 -9.49
CA GLU A 30 3.07 1.54 -9.54
C GLU A 30 3.94 1.12 -8.34
N THR A 31 4.97 1.89 -8.03
CA THR A 31 5.85 1.60 -6.88
C THR A 31 5.09 1.69 -5.57
N ALA A 32 4.23 2.68 -5.39
CA ALA A 32 3.43 2.81 -4.17
C ALA A 32 2.48 1.61 -4.01
N GLY A 33 1.75 1.24 -5.07
CA GLY A 33 0.80 0.12 -5.05
C GLY A 33 1.46 -1.25 -4.88
N ALA A 34 2.66 -1.45 -5.43
CA ALA A 34 3.41 -2.70 -5.27
C ALA A 34 4.00 -2.82 -3.87
N LEU A 35 4.71 -1.78 -3.41
CA LEU A 35 5.54 -1.85 -2.21
C LEU A 35 4.74 -1.72 -0.90
N LYS A 36 3.54 -1.13 -0.93
CA LYS A 36 2.67 -1.07 0.26
C LYS A 36 2.39 -2.44 0.87
N ASN A 37 2.38 -3.49 0.04
CA ASN A 37 2.04 -4.84 0.46
C ASN A 37 3.12 -5.41 1.40
N ILE A 38 4.38 -5.09 1.15
CA ILE A 38 5.52 -5.48 2.00
C ILE A 38 5.36 -4.84 3.39
N ILE A 39 5.01 -3.55 3.43
CA ILE A 39 4.77 -2.84 4.68
C ILE A 39 3.55 -3.40 5.43
N ALA A 40 2.52 -3.83 4.70
CA ALA A 40 1.35 -4.47 5.30
C ALA A 40 1.67 -5.82 5.95
N VAL A 41 2.57 -6.62 5.36
CA VAL A 41 3.09 -7.85 6.01
C VAL A 41 3.79 -7.48 7.33
N GLY A 42 4.66 -6.47 7.32
CA GLY A 42 5.33 -6.02 8.56
C GLY A 42 4.34 -5.51 9.61
N ALA A 43 3.32 -4.76 9.20
CA ALA A 43 2.28 -4.26 10.10
C ALA A 43 1.44 -5.39 10.72
N GLY A 44 1.16 -6.44 9.94
CA GLY A 44 0.55 -7.67 10.44
C GLY A 44 1.45 -8.40 11.43
N ALA A 45 2.74 -8.56 11.11
CA ALA A 45 3.69 -9.24 11.98
C ALA A 45 3.84 -8.57 13.35
N LEU A 46 3.87 -7.23 13.38
CA LEU A 46 3.86 -6.49 14.65
C LEU A 46 2.60 -6.75 15.47
N HIS A 47 1.44 -6.86 14.81
CA HIS A 47 0.20 -7.22 15.49
C HIS A 47 0.25 -8.65 16.06
N GLY A 48 0.69 -9.63 15.27
CA GLY A 48 0.82 -11.03 15.71
C GLY A 48 1.80 -11.20 16.88
N LEU A 49 2.83 -10.36 16.96
CA LEU A 49 3.78 -10.27 18.08
C LEU A 49 3.22 -9.54 19.32
N GLY A 50 1.99 -9.03 19.27
CA GLY A 50 1.33 -8.35 20.38
C GLY A 50 1.66 -6.85 20.52
N PHE A 51 2.28 -6.23 19.52
CA PHE A 51 2.51 -4.78 19.54
C PHE A 51 1.24 -4.00 19.20
N GLY A 52 1.06 -2.87 19.89
CA GLY A 52 -0.08 -1.98 19.69
C GLY A 52 0.08 -0.97 18.55
N ASP A 53 -0.87 -0.03 18.48
CA ASP A 53 -1.00 0.89 17.35
C ASP A 53 0.19 1.85 17.16
N ASN A 54 0.97 2.15 18.20
CA ASN A 54 2.16 2.97 18.06
C ASN A 54 3.23 2.31 17.19
N ALA A 55 3.44 1.00 17.34
CA ALA A 55 4.39 0.25 16.51
C ALA A 55 3.90 0.15 15.06
N LYS A 56 2.59 -0.05 14.88
CA LYS A 56 1.92 -0.05 13.58
C LYS A 56 2.03 1.30 12.87
N ALA A 57 1.80 2.40 13.58
CA ALA A 57 1.95 3.75 13.05
C ALA A 57 3.42 4.02 12.65
N ALA A 58 4.38 3.58 13.46
CA ALA A 58 5.79 3.72 13.16
C ALA A 58 6.18 2.98 11.88
N ILE A 59 5.77 1.71 11.70
CA ILE A 59 6.12 0.96 10.49
C ILE A 59 5.46 1.52 9.23
N ILE A 60 4.22 2.03 9.32
CA ILE A 60 3.55 2.68 8.20
C ILE A 60 4.29 3.95 7.80
N ALA A 61 4.64 4.81 8.76
CA ALA A 61 5.34 6.07 8.48
C ALA A 61 6.75 5.83 7.91
N ARG A 62 7.51 4.90 8.50
CA ARG A 62 8.86 4.53 8.04
C ARG A 62 8.83 3.82 6.69
N GLY A 63 7.87 2.92 6.49
CA GLY A 63 7.62 2.24 5.22
C GLY A 63 7.29 3.21 4.10
N LEU A 64 6.41 4.20 4.34
CA LEU A 64 6.11 5.23 3.34
C LEU A 64 7.37 6.02 2.95
N ALA A 65 8.25 6.33 3.90
CA ALA A 65 9.50 7.01 3.62
C ALA A 65 10.49 6.14 2.82
N GLU A 66 10.50 4.82 3.01
CA GLU A 66 11.28 3.87 2.20
C GLU A 66 10.77 3.79 0.76
N ILE A 67 9.46 3.59 0.61
CA ILE A 67 8.78 3.55 -0.69
C ILE A 67 9.02 4.84 -1.46
N THR A 68 8.88 5.99 -0.80
CA THR A 68 9.12 7.31 -1.41
C THR A 68 10.55 7.46 -1.90
N ARG A 69 11.55 7.08 -1.08
CA ARG A 69 12.98 7.18 -1.46
C ARG A 69 13.32 6.31 -2.67
N LEU A 70 12.86 5.05 -2.68
CA LEU A 70 13.05 4.15 -3.81
C LEU A 70 12.36 4.69 -5.07
N GLY A 71 11.12 5.14 -4.91
CA GLY A 71 10.35 5.79 -5.95
C GLY A 71 11.05 6.97 -6.62
N VAL A 72 11.54 7.90 -5.80
CA VAL A 72 12.27 9.08 -6.29
C VAL A 72 13.55 8.68 -7.01
N ALA A 73 14.27 7.67 -6.50
CA ALA A 73 15.45 7.14 -7.18
C ALA A 73 15.12 6.53 -8.56
N LEU A 74 13.89 6.03 -8.75
CA LEU A 74 13.37 5.53 -10.03
C LEU A 74 12.73 6.63 -10.92
N GLY A 75 12.74 7.89 -10.48
CA GLY A 75 12.20 9.02 -11.24
C GLY A 75 10.73 9.35 -10.97
N ALA A 76 10.14 8.83 -9.88
CA ALA A 76 8.80 9.20 -9.45
C ALA A 76 8.74 10.59 -8.80
N ASN A 77 7.56 11.20 -8.80
CA ASN A 77 7.29 12.43 -8.07
C ASN A 77 7.02 12.11 -6.58
N PRO A 78 7.75 12.72 -5.63
CA PRO A 78 7.52 12.49 -4.20
C PRO A 78 6.08 12.81 -3.75
N LEU A 79 5.40 13.76 -4.40
CA LEU A 79 4.02 14.13 -4.04
C LEU A 79 3.00 13.02 -4.33
N THR A 80 3.31 12.07 -5.21
CA THR A 80 2.44 10.92 -5.49
C THR A 80 2.23 10.05 -4.25
N TYR A 81 3.25 9.93 -3.40
CA TYR A 81 3.20 9.13 -2.18
C TYR A 81 2.34 9.75 -1.07
N SER A 82 2.11 11.07 -1.13
CA SER A 82 1.18 11.77 -0.23
C SER A 82 -0.27 11.64 -0.68
N GLY A 83 -0.53 11.10 -1.87
CA GLY A 83 -1.87 10.94 -2.46
C GLY A 83 -2.53 9.59 -2.16
N LEU A 84 -3.64 9.33 -2.86
CA LEU A 84 -4.44 8.11 -2.71
C LEU A 84 -3.65 6.83 -2.97
N SER A 85 -2.78 6.82 -3.99
CA SER A 85 -1.96 5.66 -4.35
C SER A 85 -0.85 5.36 -3.35
N GLY A 86 -0.44 6.34 -2.54
CA GLY A 86 0.59 6.21 -1.54
C GLY A 86 0.02 5.99 -0.15
N VAL A 87 -0.02 7.07 0.65
CA VAL A 87 -0.46 7.04 2.05
C VAL A 87 -1.87 6.49 2.20
N GLY A 88 -2.80 6.83 1.29
CA GLY A 88 -4.19 6.36 1.37
C GLY A 88 -4.29 4.84 1.31
N ASP A 89 -3.73 4.26 0.24
CA ASP A 89 -3.77 2.82 0.01
C ASP A 89 -2.88 2.03 1.02
N LEU A 90 -1.76 2.62 1.42
CA LEU A 90 -0.90 2.05 2.46
C LEU A 90 -1.61 1.94 3.80
N ILE A 91 -2.33 2.98 4.24
CA ILE A 91 -3.06 2.98 5.52
C ILE A 91 -4.12 1.88 5.52
N VAL A 92 -4.99 1.82 4.49
CA VAL A 92 -6.05 0.81 4.46
C VAL A 92 -5.48 -0.61 4.39
N THR A 93 -4.38 -0.81 3.64
CA THR A 93 -3.77 -2.13 3.49
C THR A 93 -3.03 -2.58 4.74
N GLY A 94 -2.37 -1.66 5.45
CA GLY A 94 -1.58 -1.93 6.65
C GLY A 94 -2.38 -1.95 7.97
N THR A 95 -3.64 -1.49 7.96
CA THR A 95 -4.51 -1.47 9.15
C THR A 95 -5.74 -2.37 9.04
N SER A 96 -6.01 -2.97 7.87
CA SER A 96 -7.19 -3.79 7.65
C SER A 96 -6.93 -5.28 7.81
N VAL A 97 -7.76 -5.94 8.64
CA VAL A 97 -7.82 -7.40 8.77
C VAL A 97 -8.26 -8.11 7.48
N HIS A 98 -8.85 -7.39 6.53
CA HIS A 98 -9.25 -7.94 5.23
C HIS A 98 -8.09 -7.99 4.23
N SER A 99 -6.99 -7.29 4.49
CA SER A 99 -5.78 -7.35 3.67
C SER A 99 -5.12 -8.72 3.78
N ARG A 100 -4.96 -9.42 2.66
CA ARG A 100 -4.26 -10.71 2.59
C ARG A 100 -2.82 -10.62 3.11
N ASN A 101 -2.12 -9.55 2.74
CA ASN A 101 -0.75 -9.31 3.17
C ASN A 101 -0.66 -9.05 4.68
N TRP A 102 -1.62 -8.29 5.22
CA TRP A 102 -1.70 -8.07 6.66
C TRP A 102 -1.97 -9.37 7.41
N ARG A 103 -2.92 -10.19 6.95
CA ARG A 103 -3.22 -11.50 7.56
C ARG A 103 -2.03 -12.47 7.51
N ALA A 104 -1.33 -12.52 6.39
CA ALA A 104 -0.11 -13.31 6.27
C ALA A 104 0.95 -12.83 7.27
N GLY A 105 1.12 -11.51 7.39
CA GLY A 105 1.98 -10.91 8.42
C GLY A 105 1.58 -11.30 9.83
N ASP A 106 0.30 -11.20 10.18
CA ASP A 106 -0.23 -11.55 11.49
C ASP A 106 0.02 -13.03 11.84
N ALA A 107 -0.24 -13.94 10.91
CA ALA A 107 0.04 -15.36 11.06
C ALA A 107 1.54 -15.62 11.29
N LEU A 108 2.42 -14.96 10.52
CA LEU A 108 3.87 -15.03 10.73
C LEU A 108 4.26 -14.51 12.12
N GLY A 109 3.67 -13.40 12.58
CA GLY A 109 3.91 -12.84 13.91
C GLY A 109 3.44 -13.77 15.04
N ARG A 110 2.38 -14.55 14.81
CA ARG A 110 1.88 -15.59 15.73
C ARG A 110 2.69 -16.89 15.70
N GLY A 111 3.69 -17.00 14.82
CA GLY A 111 4.58 -18.15 14.71
C GLY A 111 4.04 -19.30 13.86
N GLU A 112 3.02 -19.05 13.02
CA GLU A 112 2.54 -20.04 12.04
C GLU A 112 3.62 -20.33 10.98
N SER A 113 3.63 -21.55 10.44
CA SER A 113 4.61 -21.91 9.41
C SER A 113 4.27 -21.25 8.08
N LEU A 114 5.28 -20.85 7.31
CA LEU A 114 5.05 -20.24 5.99
C LEU A 114 4.25 -21.15 5.06
N ALA A 115 4.47 -22.47 5.14
CA ALA A 115 3.75 -23.45 4.33
C ALA A 115 2.25 -23.46 4.62
N ASP A 116 1.85 -23.33 5.89
CA ASP A 116 0.44 -23.27 6.28
C ASP A 116 -0.22 -21.95 5.84
N ILE A 117 0.53 -20.85 5.86
CA ILE A 117 0.06 -19.54 5.43
C ILE A 117 -0.18 -19.51 3.92
N GLU A 118 0.70 -20.10 3.12
CA GLU A 118 0.59 -20.15 1.66
C GLU A 118 -0.52 -21.08 1.16
N ALA A 119 -0.93 -22.06 1.97
CA ALA A 119 -1.99 -23.01 1.64
C ALA A 119 -3.41 -22.46 1.83
N ASN A 120 -3.58 -21.30 2.48
CA ASN A 120 -4.86 -20.65 2.82
C ASN A 120 -5.23 -19.48 1.89
#